data_AF-A0A542SH16-F1
#
_entry.id   AF-A0A542SH16-F1
#
_cell.length_a   1.000
_cell.length_b   1.000
_cell.length_c   1.000
_cell.angle_alpha   90.00
_cell.angle_beta   90.00
_cell.angle_gamma   90.00
#
_symmetry.space_group_name_H-M   'P 1'
#
loop_
_entity.id
_entity.type
_entity.pdbx_description
1 polymer ?
#
loop_
_entity_poly.entity_id
_entity_poly.type
_entity_poly.pdbx_seq_one_letter_code
_entity_poly.pdbx_strand_id
1 'polypeptide(L)'
;MRKVDVKEKARTRELRVLDQWKEDGTFRKSMDNRLGKPNFVFYEGPPTANGQPHIGHVLGRVIKDFIGRYKTMSGYRVVRKAGWDTHGLPVELGVEKRLGISGKQEIENYGVAKFVEECKNSVFEYEKQWRELTEGIAYWTDMEHPYVTLTNDYIESVWHILSEIHKKELLYKGHRVSPYCPDCQTTLSSHEVAQGYEDVKDLSATVKFKSKTSIHSATKRYSKSSTLPTSFRKESIRRGAGSSACWQFLLCIMEKRLTRRSSLPVTFWMNTVKRCPKAKETGSIRGR
;
A
#
# COMPACT_ATOMS: atom_id res chain seq x y z
N MET A 1 2.37 -34.83 36.01
CA MET A 1 1.44 -33.73 35.64
C MET A 1 1.09 -32.96 36.90
N ARG A 2 1.34 -31.64 36.96
CA ARG A 2 0.90 -30.82 38.10
C ARG A 2 -0.63 -30.81 38.15
N LYS A 3 -1.24 -30.88 39.35
CA LYS A 3 -2.69 -30.73 39.51
C LYS A 3 -3.11 -29.35 39.01
N VAL A 4 -4.08 -29.30 38.10
CA VAL A 4 -4.66 -28.04 37.60
C VAL A 4 -5.62 -27.50 38.66
N ASP A 5 -5.35 -26.30 39.16
CA ASP A 5 -6.32 -25.59 40.00
C ASP A 5 -7.42 -25.01 39.10
N VAL A 6 -8.64 -25.51 39.30
CA VAL A 6 -9.83 -25.10 38.54
C VAL A 6 -10.19 -23.63 38.84
N LYS A 7 -9.77 -23.08 39.98
CA LYS A 7 -10.00 -21.69 40.39
C LYS A 7 -8.95 -20.71 39.84
N GLU A 8 -7.88 -21.21 39.22
CA GLU A 8 -6.83 -20.36 38.63
C GLU A 8 -7.41 -19.50 37.49
N LYS A 9 -7.17 -18.19 37.54
CA LYS A 9 -7.58 -17.26 36.47
C LYS A 9 -6.85 -17.60 35.16
N ALA A 10 -7.54 -17.50 34.03
CA ALA A 10 -7.00 -17.83 32.71
C ALA A 10 -5.66 -17.13 32.41
N ARG A 11 -5.58 -15.81 32.63
CA ARG A 11 -4.33 -15.05 32.44
C ARG A 11 -3.16 -15.57 33.27
N THR A 12 -3.41 -15.92 34.55
CA THR A 12 -2.36 -16.47 35.43
C THR A 12 -1.87 -17.83 34.91
N ARG A 13 -2.80 -18.66 34.45
CA ARG A 13 -2.50 -19.96 33.84
C ARG A 13 -1.66 -19.80 32.57
N GLU A 14 -2.05 -18.89 31.68
CA GLU A 14 -1.36 -18.61 30.42
C GLU A 14 0.07 -18.12 30.66
N LEU A 15 0.26 -17.15 31.55
CA LEU A 15 1.59 -16.65 31.93
C LEU A 15 2.48 -17.76 32.48
N ARG A 16 1.94 -18.58 33.40
CA ARG A 16 2.67 -19.73 33.95
C ARG A 16 3.10 -20.74 32.88
N VAL A 17 2.26 -21.00 31.88
CA VAL A 17 2.60 -21.91 30.77
C VAL A 17 3.63 -21.27 29.84
N LEU A 18 3.52 -19.97 29.58
CA LEU A 18 4.48 -19.21 28.78
C LEU A 18 5.88 -19.23 29.41
N ASP A 19 5.95 -18.99 30.73
CA ASP A 19 7.19 -19.05 31.51
C ASP A 19 7.81 -20.44 31.44
N GLN A 20 7.00 -21.49 31.62
CA GLN A 20 7.47 -22.87 31.47
C GLN A 20 8.04 -23.12 30.07
N TRP A 21 7.36 -22.70 29.00
CA TRP A 21 7.87 -22.89 27.64
C TRP A 21 9.18 -22.15 27.38
N LYS A 22 9.36 -20.99 28.00
CA LYS A 22 10.58 -20.18 27.92
C LYS A 22 11.74 -20.86 28.64
N GLU A 23 11.55 -21.28 29.90
CA GLU A 23 12.55 -22.04 30.67
C GLU A 23 12.96 -23.34 29.96
N ASP A 24 11.99 -24.06 29.41
CA ASP A 24 12.23 -25.31 28.70
C ASP A 24 12.85 -25.11 27.31
N GLY A 25 12.89 -23.88 26.78
CA GLY A 25 13.28 -23.63 25.38
C GLY A 25 12.40 -24.39 24.38
N THR A 26 11.11 -24.53 24.68
CA THR A 26 10.18 -25.45 23.99
C THR A 26 10.10 -25.17 22.48
N PHE A 27 10.08 -23.89 22.09
CA PHE A 27 10.05 -23.51 20.68
C PHE A 27 11.29 -24.01 19.93
N ARG A 28 12.49 -23.75 20.45
CA ARG A 28 13.75 -24.21 19.85
C ARG A 28 13.83 -25.73 19.78
N LYS A 29 13.51 -26.41 20.89
CA LYS A 29 13.44 -27.89 20.95
C LYS A 29 12.45 -28.47 19.93
N SER A 30 11.34 -27.79 19.64
CA SER A 30 10.37 -28.24 18.63
C SER A 30 10.97 -28.33 17.22
N MET A 31 11.97 -27.48 16.92
CA MET A 31 12.71 -27.50 15.66
C MET A 31 13.87 -28.48 15.72
N ASP A 32 14.62 -28.52 16.82
CA ASP A 32 15.80 -29.38 16.99
C ASP A 32 15.44 -30.87 17.00
N ASN A 33 14.32 -31.24 17.62
CA ASN A 33 13.79 -32.62 17.61
C ASN A 33 13.33 -33.09 16.21
N ARG A 34 13.46 -32.23 15.20
CA ARG A 34 13.08 -32.48 13.80
C ARG A 34 14.22 -32.24 12.82
N LEU A 35 15.46 -32.19 13.30
CA LEU A 35 16.63 -32.26 12.42
C LEU A 35 16.56 -33.52 11.54
N GLY A 36 16.86 -33.36 10.25
CA GLY A 36 16.76 -34.43 9.24
C GLY A 36 15.34 -34.75 8.74
N LYS A 37 14.29 -34.11 9.27
CA LYS A 37 12.92 -34.24 8.74
C LYS A 37 12.66 -33.25 7.59
N PRO A 38 11.64 -33.48 6.75
CA PRO A 38 11.26 -32.55 5.69
C PRO A 38 10.97 -31.14 6.25
N ASN A 39 11.52 -30.12 5.58
CA ASN A 39 11.27 -28.73 5.94
C ASN A 39 9.90 -28.29 5.41
N PHE A 40 9.17 -27.54 6.23
CA PHE A 40 8.08 -26.70 5.76
C PHE A 40 8.56 -25.25 5.85
N VAL A 41 8.78 -24.64 4.68
CA VAL A 41 9.29 -23.26 4.58
C VAL A 41 8.15 -22.29 4.85
N PHE A 42 8.33 -21.44 5.86
CA PHE A 42 7.38 -20.43 6.25
C PHE A 42 8.04 -19.05 6.15
N TYR A 43 7.41 -18.14 5.41
CA TYR A 43 7.83 -16.75 5.33
C TYR A 43 6.87 -15.88 6.13
N GLU A 44 7.41 -15.19 7.12
CA GLU A 44 6.70 -14.17 7.87
C GLU A 44 6.76 -12.88 7.05
N GLY A 45 5.60 -12.32 6.69
CA GLY A 45 5.53 -11.00 6.05
C GLY A 45 5.83 -9.92 7.09
N PRO A 46 6.91 -9.15 6.93
CA PRO A 46 7.44 -8.31 7.99
C PRO A 46 6.47 -7.16 8.26
N PRO A 47 6.07 -6.90 9.53
CA PRO A 47 5.36 -5.67 9.86
C PRO A 47 6.27 -4.45 9.64
N THR A 48 5.68 -3.37 9.16
CA THR A 48 6.35 -2.07 9.15
C THR A 48 6.42 -1.54 10.59
N ALA A 49 7.63 -1.23 11.05
CA ALA A 49 7.89 -0.82 12.43
C ALA A 49 7.63 0.68 12.65
N ASN A 50 6.49 1.19 12.20
CA ASN A 50 6.13 2.62 12.25
C ASN A 50 4.91 2.93 13.14
N GLY A 51 4.36 1.92 13.82
CA GLY A 51 3.14 2.08 14.61
C GLY A 51 2.93 0.94 15.60
N GLN A 52 2.01 1.19 16.54
CA GLN A 52 1.61 0.21 17.54
C GLN A 52 0.83 -0.94 16.89
N PRO A 53 0.98 -2.18 17.38
CA PRO A 53 0.20 -3.27 16.83
C PRO A 53 -1.28 -3.17 17.21
N HIS A 54 -2.17 -3.52 16.28
CA HIS A 54 -3.62 -3.58 16.49
C HIS A 54 -4.17 -5.01 16.28
N ILE A 55 -5.47 -5.19 16.54
CA ILE A 55 -6.15 -6.51 16.50
C ILE A 55 -6.01 -7.25 15.15
N GLY A 56 -5.86 -6.51 14.05
CA GLY A 56 -5.64 -7.10 12.72
C GLY A 56 -4.34 -7.91 12.65
N HIS A 57 -3.30 -7.45 13.34
CA HIS A 57 -2.04 -8.18 13.44
C HIS A 57 -2.18 -9.46 14.27
N VAL A 58 -3.01 -9.45 15.32
CA VAL A 58 -3.27 -10.62 16.16
C VAL A 58 -3.91 -11.73 15.32
N LEU A 59 -4.95 -11.41 14.54
CA LEU A 59 -5.61 -12.41 13.69
C LEU A 59 -4.64 -13.07 12.72
N GLY A 60 -3.85 -12.27 12.00
CA GLY A 60 -2.86 -12.79 11.05
C GLY A 60 -1.83 -13.68 11.72
N ARG A 61 -1.34 -13.30 12.90
CA ARG A 61 -0.35 -14.07 13.67
C ARG A 61 -0.91 -15.37 14.23
N VAL A 62 -2.14 -15.38 14.74
CA VAL A 62 -2.81 -16.59 15.23
C VAL A 62 -2.94 -17.64 14.12
N ILE A 63 -3.37 -17.22 12.92
CA ILE A 63 -3.49 -18.15 11.76
C ILE A 63 -2.12 -18.70 11.36
N LYS A 64 -1.10 -17.83 11.27
CA LYS A 64 0.29 -18.21 10.96
C LYS A 64 0.83 -19.21 11.98
N ASP A 65 0.62 -18.95 13.28
CA ASP A 65 1.07 -19.81 14.38
C ASP A 65 0.38 -21.18 14.36
N PHE A 66 -0.94 -21.19 14.15
CA PHE A 66 -1.73 -22.41 14.05
C PHE A 66 -1.19 -23.34 12.96
N ILE A 67 -0.95 -22.80 11.76
CA ILE A 67 -0.39 -23.56 10.64
C ILE A 67 1.01 -24.08 11.00
N GLY A 68 1.86 -23.23 11.57
CA GLY A 68 3.22 -23.60 11.98
C GLY A 68 3.25 -24.73 13.02
N ARG A 69 2.37 -24.66 14.03
CA ARG A 69 2.20 -25.71 15.04
C ARG A 69 1.65 -26.99 14.43
N TYR A 70 0.61 -26.91 13.60
CA TYR A 70 0.03 -28.07 12.92
C TYR A 70 1.07 -28.81 12.06
N LYS A 71 1.86 -28.09 11.26
CA LYS A 71 2.93 -28.69 10.45
C LYS A 71 4.05 -29.28 11.30
N THR A 72 4.40 -28.61 12.40
CA THR A 72 5.31 -29.19 13.41
C THR A 72 4.71 -30.46 14.01
N MET A 73 3.43 -30.52 14.35
CA MET A 73 2.84 -31.77 14.86
C MET A 73 2.76 -32.87 13.80
N SER A 74 2.62 -32.50 12.52
CA SER A 74 2.54 -33.41 11.37
C SER A 74 3.89 -33.99 10.89
N GLY A 75 4.98 -33.77 11.62
CA GLY A 75 6.28 -34.38 11.31
C GLY A 75 7.31 -33.48 10.60
N TYR A 76 6.94 -32.25 10.21
CA TYR A 76 7.83 -31.32 9.52
C TYR A 76 8.74 -30.54 10.48
N ARG A 77 9.88 -30.09 9.96
CA ARG A 77 10.70 -29.05 10.59
C ARG A 77 10.22 -27.69 10.08
N VAL A 78 9.78 -26.82 11.00
CA VAL A 78 9.22 -25.50 10.65
C VAL A 78 10.09 -24.39 11.25
N VAL A 79 11.02 -23.87 10.45
CA VAL A 79 11.85 -22.72 10.84
C VAL A 79 11.01 -21.45 10.70
N ARG A 80 10.90 -20.67 11.77
CA ARG A 80 10.08 -19.45 11.84
C ARG A 80 10.94 -18.30 12.30
N LYS A 81 11.19 -17.36 11.38
CA LYS A 81 12.03 -16.17 11.60
C LYS A 81 11.15 -14.94 11.48
N ALA A 82 11.22 -14.05 12.46
CA ALA A 82 10.53 -12.77 12.36
C ALA A 82 11.24 -11.85 11.36
N GLY A 83 10.52 -10.84 10.90
CA GLY A 83 11.04 -9.80 10.03
C GLY A 83 10.62 -8.41 10.47
N TRP A 84 11.39 -7.40 10.08
CA TRP A 84 11.02 -6.00 10.24
C TRP A 84 11.22 -5.26 8.94
N ASP A 85 10.14 -4.60 8.49
CA ASP A 85 10.17 -3.67 7.38
C ASP A 85 10.42 -2.27 7.95
N THR A 86 11.52 -1.66 7.51
CA THR A 86 12.12 -0.52 8.21
C THR A 86 12.40 0.67 7.29
N HIS A 87 12.01 0.57 6.02
CA HIS A 87 12.22 1.62 5.03
C HIS A 87 10.89 2.17 4.51
N GLY A 88 10.99 3.24 3.72
CA GLY A 88 9.89 3.75 2.91
C GLY A 88 9.04 4.81 3.59
N LEU A 89 8.07 5.29 2.82
CA LEU A 89 7.21 6.43 3.16
C LEU A 89 6.53 6.32 4.54
N PRO A 90 6.02 5.16 4.99
CA PRO A 90 5.34 5.11 6.27
C PRO A 90 6.24 5.41 7.48
N VAL A 91 7.55 5.14 7.39
CA VAL A 91 8.54 5.49 8.43
C VAL A 91 8.91 6.97 8.31
N GLU A 92 9.21 7.43 7.09
CA GLU A 92 9.59 8.82 6.81
C GLU A 92 8.51 9.81 7.27
N LEU A 93 7.24 9.57 6.90
CA LEU A 93 6.12 10.41 7.31
C LEU A 93 5.89 10.42 8.83
N GLY A 94 6.17 9.29 9.50
CA GLY A 94 6.08 9.20 10.96
C GLY A 94 7.11 10.10 11.65
N VAL A 95 8.34 10.14 11.12
CA VAL A 95 9.43 10.99 11.62
C VAL A 95 9.21 12.46 11.26
N GLU A 96 8.78 12.76 10.03
CA GLU A 96 8.40 14.11 9.62
C GLU A 96 7.37 14.72 10.59
N LYS A 97 6.31 13.96 10.89
CA LYS A 97 5.27 14.38 11.85
C LYS A 97 5.82 14.61 13.26
N ARG A 98 6.78 13.79 13.71
CA ARG A 98 7.42 13.91 15.02
C ARG A 98 8.30 15.16 15.11
N LEU A 99 9.04 15.45 14.04
CA LEU A 99 9.95 16.61 13.95
C LEU A 99 9.21 17.89 13.58
N GLY A 100 7.95 17.80 13.12
CA GLY A 100 7.17 18.94 12.66
C GLY A 100 7.68 19.53 11.34
N ILE A 101 8.37 18.72 10.54
CA ILE A 101 8.89 19.10 9.21
C ILE A 101 7.99 18.51 8.12
N SER A 102 7.98 19.11 6.93
CA SER A 102 7.22 18.62 5.79
C SER A 102 7.98 18.78 4.48
N GLY A 103 8.12 17.66 3.78
CA GLY A 103 8.63 17.64 2.42
C GLY A 103 10.14 17.78 2.32
N LYS A 104 10.62 17.62 1.09
CA LYS A 104 12.04 17.41 0.80
C LYS A 104 12.93 18.58 1.24
N GLN A 105 12.50 19.81 1.02
CA GLN A 105 13.31 20.99 1.31
C GLN A 105 13.62 21.12 2.81
N GLU A 106 12.64 20.84 3.67
CA GLU A 106 12.83 20.90 5.12
C GLU A 106 13.68 19.75 5.63
N ILE A 107 13.55 18.55 5.05
CA ILE A 107 14.45 17.43 5.33
C ILE A 107 15.90 17.78 4.97
N GLU A 108 16.13 18.38 3.80
CA GLU A 108 17.47 18.82 3.38
C GLU A 108 18.03 19.89 4.31
N ASN A 109 17.20 20.84 4.76
CA ASN A 109 17.59 21.87 5.73
C ASN A 109 17.90 21.30 7.13
N TYR A 110 17.17 20.29 7.58
CA TYR A 110 17.43 19.57 8.83
C TYR A 110 18.73 18.74 8.74
N GLY A 111 19.00 18.21 7.54
CA GLY A 111 20.16 17.39 7.20
C GLY A 111 19.76 15.93 7.01
N VAL A 112 19.97 15.43 5.79
CA VAL A 112 19.57 14.07 5.37
C VAL A 112 20.13 12.99 6.28
N ALA A 113 21.41 13.09 6.67
CA ALA A 113 22.04 12.11 7.55
C ALA A 113 21.38 12.06 8.93
N LYS A 114 21.02 13.21 9.50
CA LYS A 114 20.33 13.29 10.79
C LYS A 114 18.92 12.71 10.68
N PHE A 115 18.21 13.05 9.60
CA PHE A 115 16.86 12.53 9.35
C PHE A 115 16.87 10.99 9.24
N VAL A 116 17.83 10.42 8.50
CA VAL A 116 18.00 8.97 8.37
C VAL A 116 18.28 8.31 9.71
N GLU A 117 19.08 8.91 10.59
CA GLU A 117 19.30 8.39 11.95
C GLU A 117 18.02 8.42 12.79
N GLU A 118 17.22 9.48 12.71
CA GLU A 118 15.90 9.53 13.36
C GLU A 118 14.95 8.45 12.83
N CYS A 119 14.94 8.18 11.52
CA CYS A 119 14.20 7.07 10.93
C CYS A 119 14.64 5.72 11.51
N LYS A 120 15.94 5.46 11.60
CA LYS A 120 16.45 4.22 12.21
C LYS A 120 16.04 4.10 13.67
N ASN A 121 16.13 5.18 14.45
CA ASN A 121 15.78 5.16 15.86
C ASN A 121 14.28 4.89 16.09
N SER A 122 13.41 5.48 15.26
CA SER A 122 11.96 5.30 15.39
C SER A 122 11.50 3.84 15.19
N VAL A 123 12.18 3.10 14.31
CA VAL A 123 11.91 1.68 14.03
C VAL A 123 12.08 0.81 15.28
N PHE A 124 13.15 1.03 16.06
CA PHE A 124 13.44 0.22 17.25
C PHE A 124 12.50 0.56 18.43
N GLU A 125 11.89 1.74 18.45
CA GLU A 125 10.92 2.13 19.47
C GLU A 125 9.65 1.25 19.42
N TYR A 126 9.16 0.97 18.22
CA TYR A 126 7.98 0.13 18.02
C TYR A 126 8.29 -1.36 18.16
N GLU A 127 9.51 -1.80 17.83
CA GLU A 127 9.96 -3.19 17.94
C GLU A 127 9.62 -3.81 19.30
N LYS A 128 9.89 -3.08 20.40
CA LYS A 128 9.63 -3.55 21.76
C LYS A 128 8.15 -3.87 22.00
N GLN A 129 7.26 -2.97 21.60
CA GLN A 129 5.81 -3.15 21.76
C GLN A 129 5.31 -4.34 20.95
N TRP A 130 5.87 -4.53 19.76
CA TRP A 130 5.55 -5.68 18.92
C TRP A 130 6.08 -6.99 19.50
N ARG A 131 7.26 -6.99 20.14
CA ARG A 131 7.80 -8.14 20.85
C ARG A 131 6.91 -8.53 22.02
N GLU A 132 6.52 -7.57 22.86
CA GLU A 132 5.58 -7.80 23.97
C GLU A 132 4.26 -8.41 23.50
N LEU A 133 3.69 -7.92 22.39
CA LEU A 133 2.50 -8.53 21.80
C LEU A 133 2.77 -9.96 21.31
N THR A 134 3.88 -10.18 20.59
CA THR A 134 4.26 -11.49 20.03
C THR A 134 4.32 -12.56 21.12
N GLU A 135 5.03 -12.24 22.20
CA GLU A 135 5.18 -13.12 23.36
C GLU A 135 3.85 -13.29 24.10
N GLY A 136 3.09 -12.20 24.28
CA GLY A 136 1.80 -12.21 24.97
C GLY A 136 0.73 -13.07 24.30
N ILE A 137 0.75 -13.20 22.97
CA ILE A 137 -0.16 -14.11 22.23
C ILE A 137 0.44 -15.49 21.98
N ALA A 138 1.62 -15.78 22.55
CA ALA A 138 2.37 -17.01 22.37
C ALA A 138 2.67 -17.37 20.89
N TYR A 139 2.91 -16.36 20.04
CA TYR A 139 3.29 -16.58 18.65
C TYR A 139 4.75 -17.05 18.58
N TRP A 140 4.96 -18.32 18.22
CA TRP A 140 6.30 -18.93 18.18
C TRP A 140 7.05 -18.54 16.91
N THR A 141 7.91 -17.53 17.03
CA THR A 141 8.81 -17.06 15.98
C THR A 141 10.15 -16.63 16.60
N ASP A 142 11.24 -16.78 15.85
CA ASP A 142 12.55 -16.31 16.27
C ASP A 142 12.59 -14.77 16.20
N MET A 143 12.59 -14.15 17.37
CA MET A 143 12.70 -12.70 17.58
C MET A 143 14.11 -12.30 18.03
N GLU A 144 15.01 -13.26 18.30
CA GLU A 144 16.40 -12.97 18.67
C GLU A 144 17.23 -12.65 17.43
N HIS A 145 16.97 -13.37 16.34
CA HIS A 145 17.62 -13.17 15.06
C HIS A 145 16.59 -12.81 13.97
N PRO A 146 15.87 -11.68 14.04
CA PRO A 146 14.97 -11.29 12.96
C PRO A 146 15.77 -10.90 11.71
N TYR A 147 15.16 -10.99 10.54
CA TYR A 147 15.70 -10.27 9.37
C TYR A 147 15.20 -8.82 9.42
N VAL A 148 16.07 -7.86 9.12
CA VAL A 148 15.74 -6.43 9.22
C VAL A 148 16.13 -5.78 7.92
N THR A 149 15.21 -5.07 7.27
CA THR A 149 15.49 -4.58 5.91
C THR A 149 16.63 -3.55 5.84
N LEU A 150 16.94 -2.85 6.94
CA LEU A 150 18.04 -1.87 7.04
C LEU A 150 19.44 -2.48 7.23
N THR A 151 19.58 -3.80 7.43
CA THR A 151 20.92 -4.39 7.59
C THR A 151 21.65 -4.46 6.27
N ASN A 152 22.97 -4.30 6.31
CA ASN A 152 23.81 -4.32 5.10
C ASN A 152 23.66 -5.63 4.32
N ASP A 153 23.63 -6.78 4.99
CA ASP A 153 23.46 -8.08 4.32
C ASP A 153 22.12 -8.16 3.53
N TYR A 154 21.06 -7.55 4.06
CA TYR A 154 19.76 -7.50 3.38
C TYR A 154 19.82 -6.56 2.18
N ILE A 155 20.39 -5.36 2.35
CA ILE A 155 20.55 -4.38 1.29
C ILE A 155 21.43 -4.92 0.15
N GLU A 156 22.53 -5.61 0.49
CA GLU A 156 23.41 -6.25 -0.49
C GLU A 156 22.67 -7.33 -1.29
N SER A 157 21.83 -8.12 -0.62
CA SER A 157 20.98 -9.11 -1.30
C SER A 157 20.02 -8.44 -2.31
N VAL A 158 19.41 -7.30 -1.93
CA VAL A 158 18.57 -6.51 -2.84
C VAL A 158 19.37 -5.94 -4.00
N TRP A 159 20.57 -5.42 -3.75
CA TRP A 159 21.47 -4.92 -4.79
C TRP A 159 21.89 -6.02 -5.77
N HIS A 160 22.16 -7.23 -5.27
CA HIS A 160 22.46 -8.38 -6.11
C HIS A 160 21.27 -8.71 -7.04
N ILE A 161 20.04 -8.77 -6.49
CA ILE A 161 18.83 -9.00 -7.28
C ILE A 161 18.65 -7.92 -8.36
N LEU A 162 18.81 -6.64 -7.99
CA LEU A 162 18.73 -5.53 -8.94
C LEU A 162 19.81 -5.61 -10.02
N SER A 163 21.03 -6.02 -9.66
CA SER A 163 22.13 -6.25 -10.60
C SER A 163 21.77 -7.34 -11.61
N GLU A 164 21.22 -8.47 -11.16
CA GLU A 164 20.79 -9.55 -12.04
C GLU A 164 19.63 -9.15 -12.96
N ILE A 165 18.67 -8.38 -12.47
CA ILE A 165 17.57 -7.82 -13.28
C ILE A 165 18.12 -6.83 -14.32
N HIS A 166 19.09 -6.00 -13.93
CA HIS A 166 19.74 -5.05 -14.83
C HIS A 166 20.56 -5.74 -15.92
N LYS A 167 21.33 -6.79 -15.58
CA LYS A 167 22.07 -7.62 -16.56
C LYS A 167 21.16 -8.27 -17.60
N LYS A 168 19.90 -8.55 -17.23
CA LYS A 168 18.87 -9.09 -18.12
C LYS A 168 18.12 -8.01 -18.91
N GLU A 169 18.55 -6.74 -18.83
CA GLU A 169 17.93 -5.58 -19.49
C GLU A 169 16.46 -5.34 -19.08
N LEU A 170 16.04 -5.84 -17.91
CA LEU A 170 14.69 -5.67 -17.39
C LEU A 170 14.52 -4.40 -16.54
N LEU A 171 15.63 -3.74 -16.19
CA LEU A 171 15.64 -2.48 -15.46
C LEU A 171 16.05 -1.34 -16.40
N TYR A 172 15.12 -0.42 -16.67
CA TYR A 172 15.35 0.70 -17.59
C TYR A 172 14.81 2.02 -17.02
N LYS A 173 15.40 3.13 -17.47
CA LYS A 173 14.94 4.48 -17.17
C LYS A 173 14.02 4.97 -18.30
N GLY A 174 12.84 5.44 -17.95
CA GLY A 174 11.88 5.98 -18.92
C GLY A 174 11.06 7.14 -18.35
N HIS A 175 10.39 7.87 -19.23
CA HIS A 175 9.44 8.92 -18.86
C HIS A 175 8.02 8.42 -19.09
N ARG A 176 7.24 8.32 -18.01
CA ARG A 176 5.85 7.89 -18.06
C ARG A 176 4.99 8.76 -17.13
N VAL A 177 3.71 8.90 -17.46
CA VAL A 177 2.75 9.46 -16.52
C VAL A 177 2.53 8.43 -15.41
N SER A 178 2.73 8.82 -14.16
CA SER A 178 2.53 7.96 -12.98
C SER A 178 1.78 8.74 -11.90
N PRO A 179 1.02 8.04 -11.04
CA PRO A 179 0.48 8.66 -9.84
C PRO A 179 1.59 9.31 -9.03
N TYR A 180 1.35 10.53 -8.56
CA TYR A 180 2.34 11.34 -7.84
C TYR A 180 1.67 11.97 -6.64
N CYS A 181 2.30 11.85 -5.48
CA CYS A 181 1.86 12.50 -4.26
C CYS A 181 2.54 13.88 -4.15
N PRO A 182 1.80 15.00 -4.16
CA PRO A 182 2.39 16.32 -3.99
C PRO A 182 2.99 16.53 -2.59
N ASP A 183 2.41 15.91 -1.57
CA ASP A 183 2.85 16.07 -0.18
C ASP A 183 4.15 15.30 0.08
N CYS A 184 4.21 14.02 -0.32
CA CYS A 184 5.40 13.19 -0.19
C CYS A 184 6.47 13.47 -1.27
N GLN A 185 6.11 14.27 -2.28
CA GLN A 185 6.98 14.63 -3.41
C GLN A 185 7.61 13.42 -4.14
N THR A 186 6.85 12.34 -4.29
CA THR A 186 7.31 11.11 -4.94
C THR A 186 6.23 10.42 -5.76
N THR A 187 6.64 9.57 -6.70
CA THR A 187 5.74 8.73 -7.48
C THR A 187 5.28 7.52 -6.67
N LEU A 188 4.01 7.15 -6.83
CA LEU A 188 3.42 5.98 -6.20
C LEU A 188 3.17 4.87 -7.22
N SER A 189 3.26 3.63 -6.76
CA SER A 189 2.84 2.44 -7.50
C SER A 189 1.32 2.33 -7.60
N SER A 190 0.83 1.51 -8.53
CA SER A 190 -0.61 1.24 -8.66
C SER A 190 -1.21 0.60 -7.40
N HIS A 191 -0.42 -0.21 -6.69
CA HIS A 191 -0.87 -0.90 -5.48
C HIS A 191 -1.03 0.05 -4.30
N GLU A 192 -0.15 1.05 -4.15
CA GLU A 192 -0.28 2.09 -3.12
C GLU A 192 -1.51 2.97 -3.37
N VAL A 193 -1.75 3.38 -4.62
CA VAL A 193 -2.92 4.21 -4.97
C VAL A 193 -4.24 3.47 -4.75
N ALA A 194 -4.27 2.17 -5.06
CA ALA A 194 -5.46 1.35 -4.89
C ALA A 194 -5.93 1.22 -3.43
N GLN A 195 -5.04 1.42 -2.46
CA GLN A 195 -5.35 1.34 -1.04
C GLN A 195 -6.05 2.60 -0.49
N GLY A 196 -5.95 3.74 -1.19
CA GLY A 196 -6.38 5.06 -0.68
C GLY A 196 -7.54 5.69 -1.44
N TYR A 197 -8.41 4.91 -2.09
CA TYR A 197 -9.57 5.47 -2.80
C TYR A 197 -10.62 5.99 -1.83
N GLU A 198 -10.98 7.26 -2.01
CA GLU A 198 -12.02 7.93 -1.22
C GLU A 198 -12.98 8.71 -2.12
N ASP A 199 -14.24 8.78 -1.70
CA ASP A 199 -15.26 9.61 -2.34
C ASP A 199 -15.04 11.09 -1.98
N VAL A 200 -14.55 11.86 -2.95
CA VAL A 200 -14.30 13.31 -2.79
C VAL A 200 -15.30 14.14 -3.59
N LYS A 201 -15.63 15.34 -3.08
CA LYS A 201 -16.42 16.32 -3.84
C LYS A 201 -15.50 17.11 -4.75
N ASP A 202 -15.80 17.13 -6.05
CA ASP A 202 -15.01 17.86 -7.05
C ASP A 202 -15.90 18.78 -7.90
N LEU A 203 -15.32 19.85 -8.43
CA LEU A 203 -16.00 20.85 -9.25
C LEU A 203 -16.04 20.39 -10.71
N SER A 204 -17.21 19.90 -11.15
CA SER A 204 -17.42 19.59 -12.57
C SER A 204 -17.72 20.85 -13.37
N ALA A 205 -16.87 21.17 -14.35
CA ALA A 205 -17.06 22.28 -15.29
C ALA A 205 -17.43 21.76 -16.69
N THR A 206 -18.30 22.49 -17.40
CA THR A 206 -18.62 22.22 -18.81
C THR A 206 -18.17 23.41 -19.66
N VAL A 207 -17.29 23.16 -20.62
CA VAL A 207 -16.66 24.20 -21.44
C VAL A 207 -16.98 23.99 -22.92
N LYS A 208 -17.31 25.08 -23.62
CA LYS A 208 -17.52 25.11 -25.07
C LYS A 208 -16.23 25.55 -25.78
N PHE A 209 -15.81 24.78 -26.78
CA PHE A 209 -14.66 25.09 -27.62
C PHE A 209 -15.13 25.47 -29.02
N LYS A 210 -14.65 26.61 -29.51
CA LYS A 210 -14.88 27.05 -30.89
C LYS A 210 -13.97 26.25 -31.82
N SER A 211 -14.56 25.60 -32.83
CA SER A 211 -13.78 24.90 -33.85
C SER A 211 -13.07 25.90 -34.76
N LYS A 212 -11.82 25.59 -35.16
CA LYS A 212 -11.07 26.39 -36.14
C LYS A 212 -11.49 26.09 -37.58
N THR A 213 -12.12 24.93 -37.83
CA THR A 213 -12.38 24.41 -39.18
C THR A 213 -13.88 24.28 -39.50
N SER A 214 -14.76 24.47 -38.51
CA SER A 214 -16.22 24.33 -38.65
C SER A 214 -16.94 25.38 -37.81
N ILE A 215 -18.14 25.76 -38.23
CA ILE A 215 -19.00 26.74 -37.54
C ILE A 215 -19.56 26.15 -36.21
N HIS A 216 -19.45 24.84 -36.01
CA HIS A 216 -19.98 24.15 -34.84
C HIS A 216 -19.03 24.19 -33.64
N SER A 217 -19.58 24.45 -32.45
CA SER A 217 -18.86 24.38 -31.17
C SER A 217 -18.91 22.98 -30.57
N ALA A 218 -17.79 22.49 -30.02
CA ALA A 218 -17.75 21.24 -29.27
C ALA A 218 -17.89 21.52 -27.76
N THR A 219 -18.75 20.77 -27.08
CA THR A 219 -18.93 20.86 -25.62
C THR A 219 -18.23 19.69 -24.95
N LYS A 220 -17.44 19.95 -23.89
CA LYS A 220 -16.78 18.89 -23.12
C LYS A 220 -16.90 19.16 -21.63
N ARG A 221 -17.17 18.10 -20.87
CA ARG A 221 -17.24 18.13 -19.40
C ARG A 221 -15.90 17.68 -18.82
N TYR A 222 -15.44 18.38 -17.80
CA TYR A 222 -14.23 18.06 -17.03
C TYR A 222 -14.58 17.97 -15.56
N SER A 223 -14.08 16.94 -14.88
CA SER A 223 -14.22 16.80 -13.43
C SER A 223 -13.22 17.64 -12.65
N LYS A 224 -12.04 17.93 -13.23
CA LYS A 224 -10.99 18.77 -12.62
C LYS A 224 -10.74 20.05 -13.42
N SER A 225 -11.02 21.20 -12.81
CA SER A 225 -10.84 22.52 -13.44
C SER A 225 -9.36 22.87 -13.71
N SER A 226 -8.44 22.41 -12.86
CA SER A 226 -6.99 22.63 -13.01
C SER A 226 -6.36 21.93 -14.21
N THR A 227 -7.03 20.93 -14.77
CA THR A 227 -6.56 20.18 -15.96
C THR A 227 -7.17 20.65 -17.26
N LEU A 228 -7.87 21.81 -17.27
CA LEU A 228 -8.42 22.39 -18.48
C LEU A 228 -7.29 22.68 -19.49
N PRO A 229 -7.20 21.95 -20.61
CA PRO A 229 -6.09 22.12 -21.52
C PRO A 229 -6.30 23.38 -22.36
N THR A 230 -5.20 24.06 -22.70
CA THR A 230 -5.20 25.21 -23.63
C THR A 230 -5.45 24.79 -25.08
N SER A 231 -5.25 23.51 -25.42
CA SER A 231 -5.57 22.94 -26.72
C SER A 231 -5.89 21.44 -26.62
N PHE A 232 -6.75 20.91 -27.50
CA PHE A 232 -7.07 19.49 -27.53
C PHE A 232 -7.20 19.01 -28.97
N ARG A 233 -6.72 17.79 -29.25
CA ARG A 233 -6.97 17.09 -30.51
C ARG A 233 -8.16 16.16 -30.31
N LYS A 234 -9.22 16.35 -31.09
CA LYS A 234 -10.36 15.42 -31.10
C LYS A 234 -9.94 14.15 -31.81
N GLU A 235 -9.93 13.04 -31.08
CA GLU A 235 -9.68 11.71 -31.63
C GLU A 235 -11.02 10.94 -31.62
N SER A 236 -11.47 10.50 -32.79
CA SER A 236 -12.73 9.78 -32.97
C SER A 236 -12.45 8.30 -33.17
N ILE A 237 -12.86 7.46 -32.22
CA ILE A 237 -12.82 6.01 -32.38
C ILE A 237 -14.05 5.60 -33.20
N ARG A 238 -13.84 5.13 -34.45
CA ARG A 238 -14.91 4.45 -35.22
C ARG A 238 -15.11 3.07 -34.61
N ARG A 239 -16.23 2.83 -33.92
CA ARG A 239 -16.75 1.47 -33.75
C ARG A 239 -17.52 1.10 -35.03
N GLY A 240 -17.31 -0.14 -35.49
CA GLY A 240 -17.76 -0.64 -36.79
C GLY A 240 -19.25 -0.48 -37.09
N ALA A 241 -19.55 -0.56 -38.38
CA ALA A 241 -20.81 -0.24 -39.03
C ALA A 241 -22.03 -0.94 -38.42
N GLY A 242 -23.07 -0.14 -38.14
CA GLY A 242 -24.37 -0.57 -37.68
C GLY A 242 -25.11 0.63 -37.09
N SER A 243 -26.28 0.94 -37.63
CA SER A 243 -27.06 2.16 -37.38
C SER A 243 -27.40 2.42 -35.91
N SER A 244 -26.49 3.10 -35.20
CA SER A 244 -26.71 4.10 -34.13
C SER A 244 -25.39 4.26 -33.36
N ALA A 245 -24.53 5.15 -33.86
CA ALA A 245 -23.21 5.35 -33.28
C ALA A 245 -23.31 6.01 -31.89
N CYS A 246 -23.21 5.22 -30.84
CA CYS A 246 -22.99 5.70 -29.49
C CYS A 246 -21.50 6.01 -29.32
N TRP A 247 -21.17 7.30 -29.24
CA TRP A 247 -19.79 7.79 -29.16
C TRP A 247 -19.29 7.75 -27.72
N GLN A 248 -18.29 6.90 -27.44
CA GLN A 248 -17.62 6.85 -26.15
C GLN A 248 -16.20 7.40 -26.29
N PHE A 249 -15.89 8.44 -25.50
CA PHE A 249 -14.69 9.27 -25.66
C PHE A 249 -13.58 8.83 -24.68
N LEU A 250 -12.37 8.54 -25.18
CA LEU A 250 -11.13 8.43 -24.39
C LEU A 250 -10.21 9.63 -24.66
N LEU A 251 -9.41 10.02 -23.67
CA LEU A 251 -8.61 11.25 -23.65
C LEU A 251 -7.11 10.92 -23.76
N CYS A 252 -6.39 11.59 -24.67
CA CYS A 252 -4.93 11.69 -24.65
C CYS A 252 -4.56 13.18 -24.47
N ILE A 253 -3.81 13.51 -23.41
CA ILE A 253 -3.37 14.88 -23.10
C ILE A 253 -2.03 15.10 -23.80
N MET A 254 -1.93 16.11 -24.66
CA MET A 254 -0.65 16.60 -25.18
C MET A 254 -0.25 17.87 -24.43
N GLU A 255 0.84 17.81 -23.70
CA GLU A 255 1.40 18.94 -22.95
C GLU A 255 2.23 19.83 -23.89
N LYS A 256 1.88 21.12 -24.01
CA LYS A 256 2.78 22.15 -24.55
C LYS A 256 2.98 23.24 -23.51
N ARG A 257 4.25 23.51 -23.21
CA ARG A 257 4.78 24.58 -22.34
C ARG A 257 3.93 25.86 -22.40
N LEU A 258 3.50 26.32 -21.23
CA LEU A 258 2.83 27.59 -21.01
C LEU A 258 3.77 28.77 -21.32
N THR A 259 3.45 29.56 -22.34
CA THR A 259 3.88 30.97 -22.42
C THR A 259 2.65 31.86 -22.32
N ARG A 260 2.68 32.76 -21.33
CA ARG A 260 1.65 33.74 -20.99
C ARG A 260 1.19 34.55 -22.21
N ARG A 261 -0.11 34.52 -22.50
CA ARG A 261 -0.99 35.66 -22.90
C ARG A 261 -2.19 35.12 -23.68
N SER A 262 -3.38 35.27 -23.12
CA SER A 262 -4.54 35.85 -23.83
C SER A 262 -5.78 35.78 -22.94
N SER A 263 -6.37 36.94 -22.73
CA SER A 263 -7.69 37.16 -22.17
C SER A 263 -8.75 36.62 -23.14
N LEU A 264 -9.46 35.55 -22.74
CA LEU A 264 -10.71 35.14 -23.38
C LEU A 264 -11.78 34.98 -22.30
N PRO A 265 -13.02 35.45 -22.54
CA PRO A 265 -14.08 35.38 -21.55
C PRO A 265 -14.57 33.94 -21.42
N VAL A 266 -14.29 33.30 -20.28
CA VAL A 266 -14.87 32.01 -19.92
C VAL A 266 -16.20 32.28 -19.22
N THR A 267 -17.32 32.04 -19.89
CA THR A 267 -18.64 32.08 -19.25
C THR A 267 -18.84 30.77 -18.48
N PHE A 268 -18.81 30.85 -17.15
CA PHE A 268 -19.18 29.74 -16.26
C PHE A 268 -20.69 29.65 -16.15
N TRP A 269 -21.27 28.51 -16.51
CA TRP A 269 -22.62 28.13 -16.11
C TRP A 269 -22.52 27.12 -14.97
N MET A 270 -22.84 27.55 -13.74
CA MET A 270 -23.06 26.67 -12.60
C MET A 270 -24.48 26.10 -12.68
N ASN A 271 -24.62 24.84 -13.08
CA ASN A 271 -25.87 24.11 -12.88
C ASN A 271 -25.71 23.16 -11.69
N THR A 272 -26.47 23.40 -10.63
CA THR A 272 -26.75 22.45 -9.55
C THR A 272 -27.48 21.25 -10.13
N VAL A 273 -26.85 20.08 -10.10
CA VAL A 273 -27.47 18.83 -10.57
C VAL A 273 -28.49 18.34 -9.52
N LYS A 274 -29.79 18.55 -9.79
CA LYS A 274 -30.86 17.79 -9.12
C LYS A 274 -30.89 16.37 -9.68
N ARG A 275 -30.93 15.37 -8.79
CA ARG A 275 -31.04 13.93 -9.08
C ARG A 275 -32.19 13.65 -10.06
N CYS A 276 -31.94 12.81 -11.07
CA CYS A 276 -32.97 12.22 -11.92
C CYS A 276 -33.43 10.87 -11.31
N PRO A 277 -34.74 10.53 -11.31
CA PRO A 277 -35.25 9.30 -10.70
C PRO A 277 -34.93 8.06 -11.55
N LYS A 278 -34.64 6.93 -10.88
CA LYS A 278 -34.45 5.61 -11.51
C LYS A 278 -35.71 5.18 -12.26
N ALA A 279 -35.58 4.89 -13.56
CA ALA A 279 -36.60 4.18 -14.32
C ALA A 279 -36.60 2.69 -13.92
N LYS A 280 -37.76 2.16 -13.55
CA LYS A 280 -38.03 0.74 -13.33
C LYS A 280 -38.13 0.04 -14.69
N GLU A 281 -37.44 -1.08 -14.85
CA GLU A 281 -37.68 -2.03 -15.94
C GLU A 281 -39.02 -2.75 -15.69
N THR A 282 -39.94 -2.64 -16.63
CA THR A 282 -41.11 -3.53 -16.76
C THR A 282 -41.00 -4.24 -18.10
N GLY A 283 -40.59 -5.51 -18.08
CA GLY A 283 -40.68 -6.41 -19.22
C GLY A 283 -42.08 -7.02 -19.30
N SER A 284 -42.78 -6.78 -20.40
CA SER A 284 -43.98 -7.50 -20.82
C SER A 284 -43.78 -7.87 -22.29
N ILE A 285 -43.64 -9.16 -22.58
CA ILE A 285 -43.76 -9.72 -23.93
C ILE A 285 -44.92 -10.73 -23.88
N ARG A 286 -45.95 -10.49 -24.70
CA ARG A 286 -47.09 -11.38 -24.98
C ARG A 286 -46.88 -12.10 -26.31
N GLY A 287 -47.40 -13.32 -26.40
CA GLY A 287 -47.69 -14.10 -27.63
C GLY A 287 -46.54 -15.04 -27.99
N ARG A 288 -46.73 -16.35 -28.15
CA ARG A 288 -47.90 -17.19 -28.46
C ARG A 288 -47.76 -18.51 -27.74
#